data_AF-A0A5C0SE23-F1
#
_entry.id   AF-A0A5C0SE23-F1
#
_cell.length_a   1.000
_cell.length_b   1.000
_cell.length_c   1.000
_cell.angle_alpha   90.00
_cell.angle_beta   90.00
_cell.angle_gamma   90.00
#
_symmetry.space_group_name_H-M   'P 1'
#
loop_
_entity.id
_entity.type
_entity.pdbx_description
1 polymer ?
#
loop_
_entity_poly.entity_id
_entity_poly.type
_entity_poly.pdbx_seq_one_letter_code
_entity_poly.pdbx_strand_id
1 'polypeptide(L)'
;MLNSISERRVKLSGKYKLYLEVPEKEYLTIYDRNVSVENARDILWQYLNYHQDDARVENVEIKHDKSNHSINIEADLMYEKNDHTTGRYRPNHLRSERE
;
A
#
# COMPACT_ATOMS: atom_id res chain seq x y z
N MET A 1 1.47 -16.74 1.42
CA MET A 1 1.66 -15.28 1.39
C MET A 1 0.35 -14.55 1.60
N LEU A 2 -0.40 -14.11 0.59
CA LEU A 2 -1.57 -13.23 0.81
C LEU A 2 -2.64 -13.80 1.78
N ASN A 3 -2.88 -15.12 1.75
CA ASN A 3 -3.82 -15.78 2.67
C ASN A 3 -3.35 -15.88 4.13
N SER A 4 -2.06 -15.64 4.39
CA SER A 4 -1.46 -15.65 5.72
C SER A 4 -1.19 -14.24 6.25
N ILE A 5 -1.51 -13.21 5.46
CA ILE A 5 -1.45 -11.82 5.88
C ILE A 5 -2.70 -11.51 6.68
N SER A 6 -2.52 -10.98 7.88
CA SER A 6 -3.63 -10.49 8.69
C SER A 6 -3.85 -9.01 8.35
N GLU A 7 -5.04 -8.68 7.85
CA GLU A 7 -5.43 -7.29 7.65
C GLU A 7 -6.22 -6.74 8.85
N ARG A 8 -5.92 -5.50 9.20
CA ARG A 8 -6.74 -4.70 10.11
C ARG A 8 -6.96 -3.32 9.49
N ARG A 9 -8.22 -2.98 9.27
CA ARG A 9 -8.62 -1.66 8.76
C ARG A 9 -9.30 -0.88 9.87
N VAL A 10 -8.83 0.35 10.10
CA VAL A 10 -9.43 1.28 11.05
C VAL A 10 -10.01 2.45 10.26
N LYS A 11 -11.33 2.62 10.33
CA LYS A 11 -11.98 3.78 9.73
C LYS A 11 -11.73 5.00 10.60
N LEU A 12 -11.08 6.00 10.03
CA LEU A 12 -10.88 7.33 10.62
C LEU A 12 -11.76 8.34 9.89
N SER A 13 -11.99 9.51 10.48
CA SER A 13 -12.79 10.57 9.84
C SER A 13 -12.13 11.05 8.55
N GLY A 14 -12.59 10.52 7.40
CA GLY A 14 -12.13 10.90 6.06
C GLY A 14 -11.04 10.03 5.44
N LYS A 15 -10.50 9.05 6.17
CA LYS A 15 -9.50 8.10 5.65
C LYS A 15 -9.63 6.74 6.32
N TYR A 16 -8.99 5.73 5.77
CA TYR A 16 -8.86 4.43 6.40
C TYR A 16 -7.39 4.22 6.73
N LYS A 17 -7.10 3.65 7.89
CA LYS A 17 -5.74 3.22 8.21
C LYS A 17 -5.68 1.70 8.08
N LEU A 18 -4.84 1.22 7.17
CA LEU A 18 -4.61 -0.18 6.91
C LEU A 18 -3.36 -0.62 7.68
N TYR A 19 -3.51 -1.73 8.37
CA TYR A 19 -2.45 -2.45 9.04
C TYR A 19 -2.38 -3.83 8.42
N LEU A 20 -1.27 -4.15 7.77
CA LEU A 20 -0.98 -5.49 7.26
C LEU A 20 0.09 -6.11 8.15
N GLU A 21 -0.23 -7.26 8.72
CA GLU A 21 0.74 -8.06 9.45
C GLU A 21 1.12 -9.26 8.59
N VAL A 22 2.39 -9.27 8.18
CA VAL A 22 2.97 -10.32 7.33
C VAL A 22 3.93 -11.15 8.17
N PRO A 23 3.85 -12.49 8.14
CA PRO A 23 4.83 -13.34 8.80
C PRO A 23 6.24 -13.05 8.29
N GLU A 24 7.18 -12.78 9.20
CA GLU A 24 8.58 -12.44 8.86
C GLU A 24 9.19 -13.45 7.89
N LYS A 25 8.99 -14.74 8.16
CA LYS A 25 9.53 -15.82 7.33
C LYS A 25 9.13 -15.69 5.87
N GLU A 26 7.86 -15.40 5.58
CA GLU A 26 7.40 -15.24 4.21
C GLU A 26 8.01 -13.99 3.59
N TYR A 27 7.95 -12.86 4.28
CA TYR A 27 8.49 -11.59 3.80
C TYR A 27 9.98 -11.70 3.44
N LEU A 28 10.78 -12.26 4.35
CA LEU A 28 12.22 -12.45 4.16
C LEU A 28 12.54 -13.46 3.04
N THR A 29 11.64 -14.41 2.77
CA THR A 29 11.81 -15.39 1.68
C THR A 29 11.62 -14.74 0.31
N ILE A 30 10.69 -13.78 0.18
CA ILE A 30 10.43 -13.11 -1.10
C ILE A 30 11.42 -11.97 -1.38
N TYR A 31 11.75 -11.19 -0.36
CA TYR A 31 12.58 -9.98 -0.51
C TYR A 31 14.03 -10.17 -0.03
N ASP A 32 14.54 -11.41 0.00
CA ASP A 32 15.92 -11.75 0.38
C ASP A 32 16.39 -11.06 1.68
N ARG A 33 15.57 -11.16 2.73
CA ARG A 33 15.79 -10.52 4.03
C ARG A 33 15.89 -8.99 4.03
N ASN A 34 15.54 -8.33 2.93
CA ASN A 34 15.58 -6.88 2.81
C ASN A 34 14.26 -6.24 3.27
N VAL A 35 14.29 -5.66 4.47
CA VAL A 35 13.18 -4.90 5.04
C VAL A 35 13.33 -3.43 4.67
N SER A 36 12.62 -3.02 3.63
CA SER A 36 12.64 -1.65 3.10
C SER A 36 11.21 -1.17 2.84
N VAL A 37 10.99 0.15 2.92
CA VAL A 37 9.69 0.77 2.64
C VAL A 37 9.22 0.47 1.21
N GLU A 38 10.15 0.36 0.26
CA GLU A 38 9.85 0.03 -1.14
C GLU A 38 9.23 -1.36 -1.28
N ASN A 39 9.82 -2.36 -0.59
CA ASN A 39 9.30 -3.73 -0.56
C ASN A 39 7.95 -3.79 0.17
N ALA A 40 7.78 -3.01 1.24
CA ALA A 40 6.51 -2.89 1.95
C ALA A 40 5.40 -2.34 1.04
N ARG A 41 5.72 -1.30 0.27
CA ARG A 41 4.82 -0.69 -0.72
C ARG A 41 4.41 -1.69 -1.79
N ASP A 42 5.37 -2.47 -2.29
CA ASP A 42 5.11 -3.49 -3.31
C ASP A 42 4.12 -4.55 -2.82
N ILE A 43 4.32 -5.12 -1.62
CA ILE A 43 3.35 -6.07 -1.01
C ILE A 43 1.98 -5.41 -0.85
N LEU A 44 1.95 -4.18 -0.35
CA LEU A 44 0.70 -3.49 -0.09
C LEU A 44 -0.07 -3.20 -1.38
N TRP A 45 0.62 -2.86 -2.46
CA TRP A 45 0.03 -2.76 -3.80
C TRP A 45 -0.46 -4.09 -4.33
N GLN A 46 0.32 -5.17 -4.21
CA GLN A 46 -0.12 -6.50 -4.62
C GLN A 46 -1.37 -6.93 -3.84
N TYR A 47 -1.42 -6.63 -2.53
CA TYR A 47 -2.56 -6.89 -1.68
C TYR A 47 -3.80 -6.13 -2.13
N LEU A 48 -3.71 -4.82 -2.33
CA LEU A 48 -4.85 -4.01 -2.80
C LEU A 48 -5.33 -4.45 -4.19
N ASN A 49 -4.42 -4.73 -5.12
CA ASN A 49 -4.76 -5.24 -6.45
C ASN A 49 -5.49 -6.60 -6.37
N TYR A 50 -5.03 -7.51 -5.51
CA TYR A 50 -5.68 -8.80 -5.29
C TYR A 50 -7.10 -8.64 -4.76
N HIS A 51 -7.32 -7.65 -3.89
CA HIS A 51 -8.63 -7.31 -3.34
C HIS A 51 -9.46 -6.37 -4.24
N GLN A 52 -8.96 -6.02 -5.44
CA GLN A 52 -9.57 -5.05 -6.36
C GLN A 52 -9.94 -3.72 -5.68
N ASP A 53 -9.05 -3.26 -4.80
CA ASP A 53 -9.26 -2.06 -3.99
C ASP A 53 -8.58 -0.85 -4.66
N ASP A 54 -9.38 0.11 -5.11
CA ASP A 54 -8.94 1.37 -5.73
C ASP A 54 -8.43 2.42 -4.73
N ALA A 55 -8.18 2.04 -3.46
CA ALA A 55 -7.66 2.97 -2.47
C ALA A 55 -6.27 3.51 -2.85
N ARG A 56 -6.12 4.83 -2.70
CA ARG A 56 -4.82 5.48 -2.80
C ARG A 56 -4.05 5.34 -1.49
N VAL A 57 -2.86 4.77 -1.59
CA VAL A 57 -1.95 4.52 -0.47
C VAL A 57 -1.06 5.74 -0.23
N GLU A 58 -1.16 6.33 0.95
CA GLU A 58 -0.33 7.43 1.44
C GLU A 58 0.31 7.03 2.79
N ASN A 59 1.38 7.72 3.20
CA ASN A 59 2.07 7.50 4.49
C ASN A 59 2.37 6.02 4.82
N VAL A 60 3.14 5.35 3.96
CA VAL A 60 3.53 3.94 4.20
C VAL A 60 4.69 3.88 5.18
N GLU A 61 4.48 3.15 6.27
CA GLU A 61 5.46 2.87 7.30
C GLU A 61 5.64 1.36 7.44
N ILE A 62 6.88 0.92 7.64
CA ILE A 62 7.20 -0.48 7.91
C ILE A 62 7.86 -0.60 9.27
N LYS A 63 7.34 -1.53 10.06
CA LYS A 63 7.87 -1.88 11.37
C LYS A 63 8.22 -3.36 11.37
N HIS A 64 9.48 -3.64 11.68
CA HIS A 64 9.96 -5.01 11.86
C HIS A 64 9.92 -5.38 13.33
N ASP A 65 9.01 -6.29 13.69
CA ASP A 65 8.95 -6.85 15.04
C ASP A 65 9.68 -8.20 15.09
N LYS A 66 10.98 -8.14 15.44
CA LYS A 66 11.82 -9.33 15.59
C LYS A 66 11.40 -10.23 16.76
N SER A 67 10.65 -9.70 17.73
CA SER A 67 10.20 -10.46 18.89
C SER A 67 9.00 -11.34 18.55
N ASN A 68 8.09 -10.82 17.72
CA ASN A 68 6.88 -11.53 17.30
C ASN A 68 7.06 -12.25 15.95
N HIS A 69 8.25 -12.18 15.33
CA HIS A 69 8.54 -12.70 13.99
C HIS A 69 7.53 -12.23 12.94
N SER A 70 7.20 -10.93 13.00
CA SER A 70 6.21 -10.30 12.12
C SER A 70 6.70 -8.98 11.55
N ILE A 71 6.28 -8.70 10.32
CA ILE A 71 6.46 -7.42 9.65
C ILE A 71 5.10 -6.73 9.64
N ASN A 72 5.03 -5.58 10.30
CA ASN A 72 3.83 -4.77 10.39
C ASN A 72 4.00 -3.61 9.41
N ILE A 73 3.11 -3.54 8.43
CA ILE A 73 3.07 -2.48 7.43
C ILE A 73 1.84 -1.63 7.74
N GLU A 74 2.05 -0.35 7.94
CA GLU A 74 1.00 0.63 8.15
C GLU A 74 0.89 1.53 6.93
N ALA A 75 -0.34 1.81 6.50
CA ALA A 75 -0.57 2.80 5.47
C ALA A 75 -1.91 3.51 5.66
N ASP A 76 -1.97 4.76 5.20
CA ASP A 76 -3.22 5.49 5.06
C ASP A 76 -3.82 5.17 3.69
N LEU A 77 -5.04 4.64 3.70
CA LEU A 77 -5.88 4.44 2.51
C LEU A 77 -6.85 5.61 2.38
N MET A 78 -6.74 6.33 1.27
CA MET A 78 -7.69 7.35 0.86
C MET A 78 -8.52 6.80 -0.29
N TYR A 79 -9.81 6.62 -0.05
CA TYR A 79 -10.76 6.31 -1.12
C TYR A 79 -11.21 7.63 -1.71
N GLU A 80 -10.85 7.90 -2.97
CA GLU A 80 -11.34 9.09 -3.66
C GLU A 80 -12.86 9.02 -3.73
N LYS A 81 -13.52 9.90 -2.98
CA LYS A 81 -14.96 10.04 -2.96
C LYS A 81 -15.37 10.86 -4.18
N ASN A 82 -15.20 10.31 -5.38
CA ASN A 82 -15.56 11.00 -6.62
C ASN A 82 -14.89 12.38 -6.78
N ASP A 83 -13.75 12.61 -6.10
CA ASP A 83 -12.93 13.77 -6.33
C ASP A 83 -12.11 13.41 -7.55
N HIS A 84 -12.32 14.09 -8.68
CA HIS A 84 -11.41 14.01 -9.82
C HIS A 84 -10.05 14.51 -9.28
N THR A 85 -9.18 13.62 -8.78
CA THR A 85 -7.77 13.99 -8.68
C THR A 85 -7.34 14.29 -10.11
N THR A 86 -7.07 15.56 -10.35
CA THR A 86 -6.49 16.05 -11.59
C THR A 86 -5.28 15.18 -11.87
N GLY A 87 -5.42 14.34 -12.89
CA GLY A 87 -4.47 13.29 -13.19
C GLY A 87 -3.06 13.85 -13.21
N ARG A 88 -2.11 13.05 -12.69
CA ARG A 88 -0.65 13.20 -12.83
C ARG A 88 -0.30 14.21 -13.92
N TYR A 89 0.32 15.32 -13.52
CA TYR A 89 0.88 16.34 -14.41
C TYR A 89 1.26 15.74 -15.77
N ARG A 90 0.40 15.95 -16.77
CA ARG A 90 0.71 15.59 -18.15
C ARG A 90 1.65 16.66 -18.67
N PRO A 91 2.91 16.34 -19.00
CA PRO A 91 3.85 17.33 -19.49
C PRO A 91 3.30 17.96 -20.78
N ASN A 92 3.52 19.28 -20.93
CA ASN A 92 2.85 20.15 -21.92
C ASN A 92 2.87 19.65 -23.38
N HIS A 93 3.84 18.81 -23.75
CA HIS A 93 4.01 18.29 -25.11
C HIS A 93 3.01 17.19 -25.51
N LEU A 94 2.19 16.68 -24.59
CA LEU A 94 1.12 15.71 -24.88
C LEU A 94 -0.26 16.36 -25.09
N ARG A 95 -0.34 17.70 -25.02
CA ARG A 95 -1.55 18.45 -25.36
C ARG A 95 -1.65 18.55 -26.89
N SER A 96 -2.15 17.49 -27.53
CA SER A 96 -2.56 17.59 -28.94
C SER A 96 -3.79 18.49 -29.00
N GLU A 97 -3.59 19.76 -29.29
CA GLU A 97 -4.64 20.61 -29.83
C GLU A 97 -5.04 20.03 -31.20
N ARG A 98 -6.28 19.56 -31.29
CA ARG A 98 -6.97 19.48 -32.57
C ARG A 98 -8.30 20.19 -32.39
N GLU A 99 -8.30 21.41 -32.90
CA GLU A 99 -9.49 22.15 -33.36
C GLU A 99 -10.28 21.33 -34.39
#